data_AF-A0A533IC72-F1
#
_entry.id   AF-A0A533IC72-F1
#
_cell.length_a   1.000
_cell.length_b   1.000
_cell.length_c   1.000
_cell.angle_alpha   90.00
_cell.angle_beta   90.00
_cell.angle_gamma   90.00
#
_symmetry.space_group_name_H-M   'P 1'
#
loop_
_entity.id
_entity.type
_entity.pdbx_description
1 polymer ?
#
loop_
_entity_poly.entity_id
_entity_poly.type
_entity_poly.pdbx_seq_one_letter_code
_entity_poly.pdbx_strand_id
1 'polypeptide(L)'
;MTAQKKAAFILALTASIAATAPARADDRAALIDFFAARGCAIGPATRDAAIAEGFSAEFIDAVALAEAQINGATKTGAWLVLAPESCTIRMPDVSSRMKVEDEDVGPVFTASEEDAELGYDGCYASASLFETVQQSRGWDPDTANEEYIRFVAENLISKQLSFYSDSPLSTPPGLMLTTGPCADFPGIKDVRESQNFLAANFDPILRRMMTENMCEDISVGLYLDINELSGLKPGTRTTNAWTSFEAVLIGMGAGWYEGMSATEKGVPRPPLCHYAETGASDAQ
;
A
#
# COMPACT_ATOMS: atom_id res chain seq x y z
N MET A 1 24.06 14.27 84.94
CA MET A 1 24.69 15.17 83.94
C MET A 1 25.67 14.28 83.19
N THR A 2 25.41 13.86 81.96
CA THR A 2 25.48 14.68 80.72
C THR A 2 24.60 14.07 79.63
N ALA A 3 23.99 14.93 78.82
CA ALA A 3 23.14 14.64 77.68
C ALA A 3 23.91 14.01 76.49
N GLN A 4 23.24 13.29 75.58
CA GLN A 4 22.84 13.81 74.25
C GLN A 4 22.25 12.68 73.36
N LYS A 5 21.03 12.91 72.88
CA LYS A 5 20.31 12.14 71.86
C LYS A 5 20.92 12.39 70.47
N LYS A 6 21.07 11.35 69.63
CA LYS A 6 21.05 11.40 68.14
C LYS A 6 20.51 10.06 67.62
N ALA A 7 19.26 10.01 67.13
CA ALA A 7 18.87 10.01 65.70
C ALA A 7 19.24 8.67 65.03
N ALA A 8 18.34 7.69 64.85
CA ALA A 8 17.14 7.63 63.99
C ALA A 8 17.44 7.58 62.47
N PHE A 9 16.78 6.62 61.81
CA PHE A 9 16.61 6.41 60.36
C PHE A 9 17.78 5.82 59.56
N ILE A 10 17.74 4.49 59.36
CA ILE A 10 18.23 3.89 58.10
C ILE A 10 16.99 3.69 57.23
N LEU A 11 16.91 4.49 56.17
CA LEU A 11 15.90 4.45 55.13
C LEU A 11 15.92 3.08 54.44
N ALA A 12 14.74 2.46 54.34
CA ALA A 12 14.49 1.39 53.40
C ALA A 12 14.62 1.94 51.96
N LEU A 13 15.63 1.48 51.23
CA LEU A 13 15.77 1.74 49.79
C LEU A 13 15.36 0.45 49.04
N THR A 14 14.06 0.19 49.02
CA THR A 14 13.48 -0.90 48.22
C THR A 14 12.26 -0.38 47.48
N ALA A 15 12.25 -0.67 46.18
CA ALA A 15 11.13 -0.54 45.24
C ALA A 15 10.82 0.86 44.69
N SER A 16 11.58 1.25 43.66
CA SER A 16 11.06 2.07 42.54
C SER A 16 11.51 1.46 41.20
N ILE A 17 11.05 0.23 40.93
CA ILE A 17 10.99 -0.31 39.57
C ILE A 17 9.49 -0.52 39.30
N ALA A 18 8.77 0.58 39.04
CA ALA A 18 7.36 0.53 38.75
C ALA A 18 7.06 1.30 37.46
N ALA A 19 6.72 0.53 36.42
CA ALA A 19 5.75 0.86 35.38
C ALA A 19 6.05 1.97 34.34
N THR A 20 7.13 1.85 33.57
CA THR A 20 7.25 2.53 32.25
C THR A 20 7.02 1.59 31.05
N ALA A 21 6.73 0.31 31.29
CA ALA A 21 6.55 -0.70 30.24
C ALA A 21 5.23 -0.60 29.44
N PRO A 22 4.05 -0.33 30.03
CA PRO A 22 2.80 -0.41 29.27
C PRO A 22 2.67 0.74 28.25
N ALA A 23 3.03 1.98 28.62
CA ALA A 23 2.98 3.12 27.70
C ALA A 23 3.85 2.91 26.45
N ARG A 24 5.05 2.32 26.61
CA ARG A 24 5.93 2.00 25.47
C ARG A 24 5.41 0.90 24.56
N ALA A 25 4.63 -0.05 25.09
CA ALA A 25 4.04 -1.12 24.28
C ALA A 25 2.90 -0.56 23.42
N ASP A 26 2.06 0.30 24.01
CA ASP A 26 0.96 0.97 23.31
C ASP A 26 1.49 1.93 22.23
N ASP A 27 2.52 2.73 22.55
CA ASP A 27 3.17 3.62 21.59
C ASP A 27 3.80 2.85 20.42
N ARG A 28 4.42 1.68 20.70
CA ARG A 28 5.00 0.83 19.66
C ARG A 28 3.89 0.24 18.79
N ALA A 29 2.82 -0.26 19.39
CA ALA A 29 1.69 -0.80 18.63
C ALA A 29 1.07 0.27 17.72
N ALA A 30 0.91 1.51 18.21
CA ALA A 30 0.43 2.63 17.40
C ALA A 30 1.37 2.98 16.24
N LEU A 31 2.70 2.98 16.47
CA LEU A 31 3.67 3.22 15.41
C LEU A 31 3.67 2.10 14.35
N ILE A 32 3.58 0.84 14.78
CA ILE A 32 3.49 -0.30 13.85
C ILE A 32 2.18 -0.23 13.05
N ASP A 33 1.06 0.12 13.69
CA ASP A 33 -0.21 0.30 13.01
C ASP A 33 -0.17 1.45 11.99
N PHE A 34 0.52 2.54 12.32
CA PHE A 34 0.78 3.65 11.39
C PHE A 34 1.55 3.18 10.13
N PHE A 35 2.57 2.33 10.31
CA PHE A 35 3.34 1.78 9.19
C PHE A 35 2.60 0.68 8.42
N ALA A 36 1.65 -0.02 9.04
CA ALA A 36 0.87 -1.07 8.39
C ALA A 36 0.12 -0.57 7.13
N ALA A 37 -0.43 0.64 7.18
CA ALA A 37 -1.07 1.29 6.03
C ALA A 37 -0.07 1.94 5.04
N ARG A 38 1.23 1.89 5.33
CA ARG A 38 2.32 2.50 4.51
C ARG A 38 3.29 1.46 3.95
N GLY A 39 2.85 0.20 3.91
CA GLY A 39 3.62 -0.91 3.37
C GLY A 39 4.58 -1.54 4.38
N CYS A 40 4.37 -1.32 5.69
CA CYS A 40 5.27 -1.82 6.74
C CYS A 40 6.75 -1.47 6.48
N ALA A 41 7.00 -0.31 5.87
CA ALA A 41 8.32 0.11 5.44
C ALA A 41 8.71 1.42 6.12
N ILE A 42 9.85 1.42 6.79
CA ILE A 42 10.47 2.57 7.43
C ILE A 42 11.59 3.07 6.52
N GLY A 43 11.44 4.27 5.97
CA GLY A 43 12.46 4.95 5.17
C GLY A 43 12.19 6.45 5.16
N PRO A 44 12.86 7.23 4.28
CA PRO A 44 12.80 8.69 4.33
C PRO A 44 11.36 9.25 4.36
N ALA A 45 10.55 8.93 3.35
CA ALA A 45 9.19 9.47 3.25
C ALA A 45 8.25 9.00 4.38
N THR A 46 8.32 7.73 4.79
CA THR A 46 7.43 7.19 5.84
C THR A 46 7.86 7.62 7.24
N ARG A 47 9.17 7.86 7.47
CA ARG A 47 9.70 8.42 8.69
C ARG A 47 9.26 9.86 8.86
N ASP A 48 9.37 10.69 7.82
CA ASP A 48 8.92 12.08 7.85
C ASP A 48 7.40 12.16 8.08
N ALA A 49 6.62 11.27 7.46
CA ALA A 49 5.19 11.16 7.72
C ALA A 49 4.88 10.76 9.18
N ALA A 50 5.64 9.84 9.78
CA ALA A 50 5.46 9.46 11.18
C ALA A 50 5.78 10.62 12.13
N ILE A 51 6.82 11.41 11.81
CA ILE A 51 7.16 12.61 12.59
C ILE A 51 6.04 13.66 12.50
N ALA A 52 5.46 13.86 11.31
CA ALA A 52 4.32 14.75 11.12
C ALA A 52 3.08 14.31 11.92
N GLU A 53 2.90 13.00 12.13
CA GLU A 53 1.85 12.41 12.96
C GLU A 53 2.14 12.53 14.48
N GLY A 54 3.33 13.02 14.86
CA GLY A 54 3.71 13.29 16.24
C GLY A 54 4.59 12.23 16.90
N PHE A 55 5.04 11.20 16.19
CA PHE A 55 6.03 10.27 16.70
C PHE A 55 7.42 10.94 16.76
N SER A 56 8.18 10.73 17.84
CA SER A 56 9.53 11.28 17.92
C SER A 56 10.49 10.50 17.01
N ALA A 57 11.46 11.21 16.43
CA ALA A 57 12.51 10.64 15.61
C ALA A 57 13.27 9.52 16.35
N GLU A 58 13.63 9.76 17.61
CA GLU A 58 14.36 8.80 18.45
C GLU A 58 13.54 7.54 18.72
N PHE A 59 12.22 7.67 18.86
CA PHE A 59 11.34 6.52 19.07
C PHE A 59 11.24 5.66 17.79
N ILE A 60 11.08 6.29 16.63
CA ILE A 60 11.06 5.59 15.34
C ILE A 60 12.38 4.84 15.12
N ASP A 61 13.51 5.51 15.35
CA ASP A 61 14.83 4.93 15.14
C ASP A 61 15.10 3.75 16.11
N ALA A 62 14.62 3.85 17.37
CA ALA A 62 14.70 2.76 18.34
C ALA A 62 13.87 1.53 17.93
N VAL A 63 12.65 1.75 17.40
CA VAL A 63 11.81 0.65 16.90
C VAL A 63 12.44 0.03 15.66
N ALA A 64 12.89 0.83 14.69
CA ALA A 64 13.57 0.34 13.49
C ALA A 64 14.81 -0.50 13.84
N LEU A 65 15.62 -0.06 14.80
CA LEU A 65 16.78 -0.82 15.26
C LEU A 65 16.38 -2.18 15.86
N ALA A 66 15.34 -2.22 16.69
CA ALA A 66 14.85 -3.48 17.28
C ALA A 66 14.34 -4.45 16.21
N GLU A 67 13.58 -3.96 15.23
CA GLU A 67 13.07 -4.76 14.11
C GLU A 67 14.19 -5.34 13.25
N ALA A 68 15.22 -4.54 12.95
CA ALA A 68 16.38 -4.97 12.17
C ALA A 68 17.23 -6.04 12.88
N GLN A 69 17.32 -6.00 14.22
CA GLN A 69 18.18 -6.91 14.98
C GLN A 69 17.50 -8.21 15.41
N ILE A 70 16.20 -8.15 15.70
CA ILE A 70 15.52 -9.22 16.44
C ILE A 70 14.45 -9.91 15.59
N ASN A 71 13.75 -9.15 14.74
CA ASN A 71 12.49 -9.61 14.15
C ASN A 71 12.61 -9.90 12.65
N GLY A 72 13.82 -9.99 12.10
CA GLY A 72 14.03 -10.40 10.71
C GLY A 72 13.54 -9.40 9.67
N ALA A 73 13.47 -8.11 10.00
CA ALA A 73 13.17 -7.07 9.03
C ALA A 73 14.24 -7.01 7.91
N THR A 74 13.80 -6.76 6.68
CA THR A 74 14.67 -6.71 5.50
C THR A 74 15.15 -5.29 5.26
N LYS A 75 16.48 -5.09 5.24
CA LYS A 75 17.07 -3.82 4.84
C LYS A 75 17.28 -3.78 3.33
N THR A 76 16.85 -2.71 2.67
CA THR A 76 17.08 -2.49 1.25
C THR A 76 17.26 -1.00 0.96
N GLY A 77 18.41 -0.60 0.44
CA GLY A 77 18.78 0.81 0.30
C GLY A 77 18.67 1.57 1.64
N ALA A 78 17.94 2.69 1.62
CA ALA A 78 17.63 3.51 2.80
C ALA A 78 16.38 3.03 3.59
N TRP A 79 15.83 1.87 3.24
CA TRP A 79 14.58 1.35 3.78
C TRP A 79 14.79 0.13 4.66
N LEU A 80 13.91 -0.01 5.65
CA LEU A 80 13.71 -1.19 6.46
C LEU A 80 12.26 -1.65 6.32
N VAL A 81 12.06 -2.82 5.72
CA VAL A 81 10.73 -3.45 5.60
C VAL A 81 10.54 -4.44 6.74
N LEU A 82 9.54 -4.20 7.57
CA LEU A 82 9.25 -5.01 8.75
C LEU A 82 8.78 -6.42 8.34
N ALA A 83 9.15 -7.43 9.11
CA ALA A 83 8.74 -8.80 8.85
C ALA A 83 7.22 -9.01 9.01
N PRO A 84 6.62 -10.01 8.34
CA PRO A 84 5.17 -10.29 8.44
C PRO A 84 4.68 -10.49 9.87
N GLU A 85 5.52 -11.08 10.74
CA GLU A 85 5.20 -11.36 12.14
C GLU A 85 5.15 -10.09 13.00
N SER A 86 5.86 -9.04 12.59
CA SER A 86 5.88 -7.75 13.26
C SER A 86 4.83 -6.78 12.72
N CYS A 87 4.55 -6.83 11.42
CA CYS A 87 3.67 -5.90 10.73
C CYS A 87 3.04 -6.55 9.51
N THR A 88 1.72 -6.66 9.50
CA THR A 88 0.93 -7.08 8.33
C THR A 88 0.60 -5.85 7.49
N ILE A 89 0.98 -5.83 6.21
CA ILE A 89 0.63 -4.71 5.33
C ILE A 89 -0.88 -4.68 5.13
N ARG A 90 -1.51 -3.55 5.43
CA ARG A 90 -2.94 -3.34 5.24
C ARG A 90 -3.19 -2.58 3.95
N MET A 91 -4.37 -2.75 3.38
CA MET A 91 -4.84 -1.82 2.35
C MET A 91 -4.80 -0.39 2.92
N PRO A 92 -4.23 0.57 2.17
CA PRO A 92 -4.13 1.94 2.61
C PRO A 92 -5.51 2.60 2.63
N ASP A 93 -5.66 3.64 3.44
CA ASP A 93 -6.80 4.53 3.37
C ASP A 93 -6.50 5.64 2.37
N VAL A 94 -7.17 5.60 1.22
CA VAL A 94 -6.99 6.55 0.11
C VAL A 94 -8.35 7.18 -0.19
N SER A 95 -8.39 8.50 -0.19
CA SER A 95 -9.55 9.27 -0.61
C SER A 95 -9.17 10.18 -1.76
N SER A 96 -9.95 10.15 -2.83
CA SER A 96 -9.93 11.11 -3.94
C SER A 96 -11.01 12.16 -3.75
N ARG A 97 -10.80 13.33 -4.38
CA ARG A 97 -11.83 14.36 -4.59
C ARG A 97 -12.78 14.01 -5.73
N MET A 98 -12.46 12.99 -6.52
CA MET A 98 -13.34 12.44 -7.56
C MET A 98 -14.18 11.29 -6.99
N LYS A 99 -15.43 11.20 -7.42
CA LYS A 99 -16.37 10.11 -7.13
C LYS A 99 -16.99 9.61 -8.42
N VAL A 100 -17.40 8.35 -8.42
CA VAL A 100 -18.00 7.70 -9.61
C VAL A 100 -19.28 8.44 -10.03
N GLU A 101 -20.02 8.98 -9.06
CA GLU A 101 -21.28 9.67 -9.27
C GLU A 101 -21.14 11.14 -9.67
N ASP A 102 -19.91 11.68 -9.72
CA ASP A 102 -19.70 13.06 -10.12
C ASP A 102 -20.15 13.29 -11.58
N GLU A 103 -20.73 14.47 -11.86
CA GLU A 103 -21.28 14.80 -13.18
C GLU A 103 -20.24 14.77 -14.30
N ASP A 104 -18.95 14.93 -13.97
CA ASP A 104 -17.80 14.90 -14.88
C ASP A 104 -17.10 13.53 -14.94
N VAL A 105 -17.54 12.55 -14.13
CA VAL A 105 -16.96 11.19 -14.06
C VAL A 105 -17.94 10.14 -14.54
N GLY A 106 -19.18 10.12 -14.04
CA GLY A 106 -20.17 9.10 -14.40
C GLY A 106 -20.37 8.94 -15.92
N PRO A 107 -20.50 10.04 -16.69
CA PRO A 107 -20.69 9.96 -18.14
C PRO A 107 -19.49 9.48 -18.96
N VAL A 108 -18.29 9.33 -18.37
CA VAL A 108 -17.11 8.85 -19.11
C VAL A 108 -16.97 7.33 -19.12
N PHE A 109 -17.87 6.61 -18.44
CA PHE A 109 -17.96 5.16 -18.56
C PHE A 109 -18.71 4.78 -19.83
N THR A 110 -18.20 3.77 -20.54
CA THR A 110 -18.84 3.22 -21.73
C THR A 110 -20.20 2.62 -21.42
N ALA A 111 -21.03 2.45 -22.45
CA ALA A 111 -22.23 1.64 -22.32
C ALA A 111 -21.85 0.16 -22.10
N SER A 112 -22.69 -0.60 -21.40
CA SER A 112 -22.43 -1.99 -21.01
C SER A 112 -22.13 -2.96 -22.17
N GLU A 113 -22.62 -2.60 -23.36
CA GLU A 113 -22.58 -3.37 -24.58
C GLU A 113 -21.50 -2.92 -25.56
N GLU A 114 -20.81 -1.81 -25.28
CA GLU A 114 -19.88 -1.18 -26.22
C GLU A 114 -18.72 -2.12 -26.60
N ASP A 115 -18.18 -2.84 -25.63
CA ASP A 115 -17.06 -3.77 -25.82
C ASP A 115 -17.48 -5.26 -25.77
N ALA A 116 -18.79 -5.55 -25.74
CA ALA A 116 -19.30 -6.92 -25.59
C ALA A 116 -18.92 -7.83 -26.78
N GLU A 117 -18.83 -7.28 -28.00
CA GLU A 117 -18.37 -8.03 -29.18
C GLU A 117 -16.90 -8.46 -29.08
N LEU A 118 -16.12 -7.78 -28.25
CA LEU A 118 -14.72 -8.11 -27.95
C LEU A 118 -14.59 -9.05 -26.74
N GLY A 119 -15.71 -9.47 -26.15
CA GLY A 119 -15.76 -10.34 -24.97
C GLY A 119 -15.64 -9.59 -23.63
N TYR A 120 -15.82 -8.26 -23.62
CA TYR A 120 -15.76 -7.44 -22.42
C TYR A 120 -17.16 -6.90 -22.10
N ASP A 121 -17.90 -7.64 -21.28
CA ASP A 121 -19.20 -7.20 -20.76
C ASP A 121 -19.01 -6.17 -19.63
N GLY A 122 -19.80 -5.09 -19.65
CA GLY A 122 -19.83 -4.10 -18.57
C GLY A 122 -19.41 -2.70 -19.02
N CYS A 123 -19.37 -1.77 -18.07
CA CYS A 123 -19.01 -0.38 -18.34
C CYS A 123 -17.55 -0.13 -17.97
N TYR A 124 -16.77 0.42 -18.89
CA TYR A 124 -15.34 0.68 -18.74
C TYR A 124 -15.07 2.18 -18.74
N ALA A 125 -14.18 2.63 -17.86
CA ALA A 125 -13.74 4.01 -17.86
C ALA A 125 -13.04 4.35 -19.19
N SER A 126 -13.51 5.37 -19.88
CA SER A 126 -12.88 5.86 -21.10
C SER A 126 -11.49 6.45 -20.84
N ALA A 127 -10.63 6.39 -21.85
CA ALA A 127 -9.33 7.04 -21.85
C ALA A 127 -9.43 8.57 -21.65
N SER A 128 -10.60 9.18 -21.90
CA SER A 128 -10.83 10.61 -21.72
C SER A 128 -11.09 11.06 -20.27
N LEU A 129 -11.20 10.13 -19.30
CA LEU A 129 -11.53 10.46 -17.90
C LEU A 129 -10.60 11.53 -17.33
N PHE A 130 -9.29 11.36 -17.52
CA PHE A 130 -8.29 12.31 -17.03
C PHE A 130 -8.49 13.71 -17.63
N GLU A 131 -8.58 13.81 -18.96
CA GLU A 131 -8.72 15.09 -19.66
C GLU A 131 -10.05 15.78 -19.31
N THR A 132 -11.13 15.02 -19.17
CA THR A 132 -12.47 15.52 -18.85
C THR A 132 -12.50 16.14 -17.46
N VAL A 133 -11.94 15.44 -16.47
CA VAL A 133 -11.91 15.90 -15.08
C VAL A 133 -10.95 17.08 -14.92
N GLN A 134 -9.79 17.03 -15.59
CA GLN A 134 -8.85 18.14 -15.59
C GLN A 134 -9.51 19.44 -16.11
N GLN A 135 -10.18 19.37 -17.26
CA GLN A 135 -10.81 20.52 -17.89
C GLN A 135 -11.99 21.06 -17.08
N SER A 136 -12.86 20.17 -16.60
CA SER A 136 -14.08 20.56 -15.87
C SER A 136 -13.77 21.13 -14.48
N ARG A 137 -12.74 20.62 -13.80
CA ARG A 137 -12.35 21.08 -12.45
C ARG A 137 -11.31 22.20 -12.44
N GLY A 138 -10.74 22.53 -13.61
CA GLY A 138 -9.71 23.56 -13.74
C GLY A 138 -8.42 23.22 -12.98
N TRP A 139 -8.14 21.93 -12.80
CA TRP A 139 -6.95 21.45 -12.13
C TRP A 139 -5.73 21.60 -13.04
N ASP A 140 -4.58 21.93 -12.44
CA ASP A 140 -3.30 21.78 -13.13
C ASP A 140 -3.02 20.28 -13.38
N PRO A 141 -2.14 19.94 -14.33
CA PRO A 141 -1.88 18.54 -14.69
C PRO A 141 -1.48 17.66 -13.51
N ASP A 142 -0.66 18.16 -12.58
CA ASP A 142 -0.15 17.37 -11.46
C ASP A 142 -1.26 17.06 -10.46
N THR A 143 -2.09 18.07 -10.13
CA THR A 143 -3.30 17.87 -9.32
C THR A 143 -4.26 16.87 -9.97
N ALA A 144 -4.47 16.97 -11.28
CA ALA A 144 -5.34 16.03 -12.00
C ALA A 144 -4.81 14.60 -11.98
N ASN A 145 -3.48 14.44 -12.13
CA ASN A 145 -2.85 13.13 -12.08
C ASN A 145 -2.92 12.50 -10.69
N GLU A 146 -2.62 13.28 -9.65
CA GLU A 146 -2.74 12.81 -8.26
C GLU A 146 -4.16 12.35 -7.96
N GLU A 147 -5.17 13.17 -8.29
CA GLU A 147 -6.57 12.85 -7.98
C GLU A 147 -7.12 11.70 -8.82
N TYR A 148 -6.69 11.56 -10.08
CA TYR A 148 -7.00 10.40 -10.93
C TYR A 148 -6.46 9.11 -10.34
N ILE A 149 -5.18 9.07 -9.96
CA ILE A 149 -4.57 7.87 -9.38
C ILE A 149 -5.17 7.55 -8.01
N ARG A 150 -5.46 8.56 -7.18
CA ARG A 150 -6.20 8.39 -5.92
C ARG A 150 -7.62 7.86 -6.15
N PHE A 151 -8.29 8.32 -7.20
CA PHE A 151 -9.63 7.86 -7.57
C PHE A 151 -9.60 6.37 -7.93
N VAL A 152 -8.65 5.97 -8.76
CA VAL A 152 -8.46 4.56 -9.12
C VAL A 152 -8.19 3.72 -7.87
N ALA A 153 -7.24 4.12 -7.03
CA ALA A 153 -6.91 3.39 -5.81
C ALA A 153 -8.08 3.29 -4.83
N GLU A 154 -8.77 4.41 -4.53
CA GLU A 154 -9.96 4.42 -3.66
C GLU A 154 -11.02 3.44 -4.16
N ASN A 155 -11.27 3.42 -5.47
CA ASN A 155 -12.31 2.57 -6.04
C ASN A 155 -11.90 1.10 -6.19
N LEU A 156 -10.60 0.79 -6.34
CA LEU A 156 -10.10 -0.58 -6.24
C LEU A 156 -10.21 -1.10 -4.79
N ILE A 157 -9.85 -0.27 -3.80
CA ILE A 157 -9.95 -0.61 -2.37
C ILE A 157 -11.40 -0.81 -1.94
N SER A 158 -12.30 0.09 -2.36
CA SER A 158 -13.74 0.00 -2.06
C SER A 158 -14.50 -0.98 -2.96
N LYS A 159 -13.81 -1.64 -3.90
CA LYS A 159 -14.35 -2.65 -4.81
C LYS A 159 -15.46 -2.12 -5.72
N GLN A 160 -15.33 -0.86 -6.13
CA GLN A 160 -16.20 -0.21 -7.11
C GLN A 160 -15.60 -0.28 -8.51
N LEU A 161 -14.27 -0.32 -8.64
CA LEU A 161 -13.59 -0.57 -9.91
C LEU A 161 -12.82 -1.90 -9.88
N SER A 162 -12.56 -2.44 -11.07
CA SER A 162 -11.59 -3.52 -11.27
C SER A 162 -10.94 -3.42 -12.65
N PHE A 163 -9.65 -3.74 -12.73
CA PHE A 163 -8.94 -4.02 -13.97
C PHE A 163 -8.89 -5.53 -14.14
N TYR A 164 -9.93 -6.10 -14.78
CA TYR A 164 -10.16 -7.54 -14.79
C TYR A 164 -10.02 -8.15 -16.19
N SER A 165 -9.18 -9.18 -16.30
CA SER A 165 -9.22 -10.18 -17.36
C SER A 165 -8.70 -11.50 -16.81
N ASP A 166 -9.25 -12.61 -17.30
CA ASP A 166 -8.79 -13.95 -16.92
C ASP A 166 -7.53 -14.40 -17.67
N SER A 167 -7.08 -13.59 -18.63
CA SER A 167 -5.95 -13.87 -19.49
C SER A 167 -4.87 -12.79 -19.37
N PRO A 168 -3.62 -13.16 -19.06
CA PRO A 168 -2.51 -12.20 -19.02
C PRO A 168 -2.13 -11.68 -20.42
N LEU A 169 -2.71 -12.25 -21.49
CA LEU A 169 -2.50 -11.83 -22.87
C LEU A 169 -3.61 -10.89 -23.38
N SER A 170 -4.61 -10.61 -22.55
CA SER A 170 -5.75 -9.74 -22.86
C SER A 170 -5.75 -8.59 -21.87
N THR A 171 -5.32 -7.43 -22.33
CA THR A 171 -5.43 -6.18 -21.58
C THR A 171 -6.87 -5.72 -21.58
N PRO A 172 -7.50 -5.52 -20.41
CA PRO A 172 -8.84 -4.93 -20.31
C PRO A 172 -8.92 -3.56 -21.01
N PRO A 173 -10.08 -3.19 -21.59
CA PRO A 173 -10.27 -1.89 -22.23
C PRO A 173 -10.00 -0.70 -21.29
N GLY A 174 -10.27 -0.88 -20.00
CA GLY A 174 -10.08 0.11 -18.96
C GLY A 174 -10.46 -0.43 -17.59
N LEU A 175 -10.68 0.46 -16.62
CA LEU A 175 -11.23 0.10 -15.32
C LEU A 175 -12.73 -0.10 -15.43
N MET A 176 -13.18 -1.31 -15.10
CA MET A 176 -14.58 -1.69 -15.16
C MET A 176 -15.32 -1.25 -13.89
N LEU A 177 -16.50 -0.65 -14.05
CA LEU A 177 -17.41 -0.36 -12.94
C LEU A 177 -18.12 -1.64 -12.49
N THR A 178 -18.00 -1.98 -11.21
CA THR A 178 -18.47 -3.26 -10.62
C THR A 178 -19.75 -3.11 -9.79
N THR A 179 -20.38 -1.94 -9.88
CA THR A 179 -21.61 -1.57 -9.17
C THR A 179 -22.73 -1.18 -10.13
N GLY A 180 -23.96 -1.11 -9.61
CA GLY A 180 -25.12 -0.67 -10.39
C GLY A 180 -25.41 -1.56 -11.62
N PRO A 181 -26.00 -1.00 -12.68
CA PRO A 181 -26.29 -1.72 -13.92
C PRO A 181 -25.05 -2.28 -14.63
N CYS A 182 -23.89 -1.65 -14.45
CA CYS A 182 -22.62 -2.10 -15.03
C CYS A 182 -22.14 -3.45 -14.46
N ALA A 183 -22.70 -3.86 -13.32
CA ALA A 183 -22.43 -5.15 -12.67
C ALA A 183 -23.40 -6.26 -13.09
N ASP A 184 -24.34 -6.01 -14.01
CA ASP A 184 -25.37 -6.95 -14.44
C ASP A 184 -24.92 -7.77 -15.65
N PHE A 185 -23.89 -8.59 -15.47
CA PHE A 185 -23.39 -9.53 -16.48
C PHE A 185 -22.91 -10.85 -15.86
N PRO A 186 -22.87 -11.96 -16.61
CA PRO A 186 -22.60 -13.29 -16.04
C PRO A 186 -21.24 -13.42 -15.31
N GLY A 187 -20.21 -12.71 -15.76
CA GLY A 187 -18.84 -12.78 -15.23
C GLY A 187 -18.58 -11.97 -13.95
N ILE A 188 -19.52 -11.16 -13.47
CA ILE A 188 -19.29 -10.26 -12.32
C ILE A 188 -18.91 -11.01 -11.03
N LYS A 189 -19.32 -12.27 -10.90
CA LYS A 189 -18.98 -13.11 -9.74
C LYS A 189 -17.47 -13.31 -9.64
N ASP A 190 -16.82 -13.62 -10.75
CA ASP A 190 -15.37 -13.91 -10.79
C ASP A 190 -14.56 -12.64 -10.50
N VAL A 191 -15.06 -11.48 -10.95
CA VAL A 191 -14.48 -10.17 -10.61
C VAL A 191 -14.55 -9.91 -9.10
N ARG A 192 -15.72 -10.13 -8.48
CA ARG A 192 -15.90 -9.94 -7.02
C ARG A 192 -15.05 -10.91 -6.21
N GLU A 193 -14.93 -12.16 -6.65
CA GLU A 193 -14.04 -13.14 -6.02
C GLU A 193 -12.58 -12.69 -6.11
N SER A 194 -12.15 -12.15 -7.26
CA SER A 194 -10.80 -11.60 -7.45
C SER A 194 -10.53 -10.35 -6.60
N GLN A 195 -11.49 -9.42 -6.50
CA GLN A 195 -11.39 -8.25 -5.60
C GLN A 195 -11.28 -8.67 -4.12
N ASN A 196 -12.04 -9.69 -3.71
CA ASN A 196 -11.93 -10.26 -2.36
C ASN A 196 -10.60 -10.96 -2.13
N PHE A 197 -10.10 -11.67 -3.14
CA PHE A 197 -8.78 -12.28 -3.10
C PHE A 197 -7.70 -11.22 -2.90
N LEU A 198 -7.70 -10.12 -3.67
CA LEU A 198 -6.72 -9.04 -3.54
C LEU A 198 -6.73 -8.46 -2.13
N ALA A 199 -7.92 -8.12 -1.60
CA ALA A 199 -8.04 -7.58 -0.25
C ALA A 199 -7.53 -8.54 0.84
N ALA A 200 -7.83 -9.84 0.72
CA ALA A 200 -7.41 -10.85 1.68
C ALA A 200 -5.91 -11.20 1.61
N ASN A 201 -5.26 -10.96 0.47
CA ASN A 201 -3.88 -11.36 0.20
C ASN A 201 -2.97 -10.16 -0.13
N PHE A 202 -3.37 -8.95 0.22
CA PHE A 202 -2.63 -7.73 -0.11
C PHE A 202 -1.18 -7.75 0.44
N ASP A 203 -1.00 -8.14 1.70
CA ASP A 203 0.32 -8.28 2.33
C ASP A 203 1.25 -9.27 1.60
N PRO A 204 0.90 -10.56 1.42
CA PRO A 204 1.78 -11.50 0.73
C PRO A 204 2.04 -11.11 -0.74
N ILE A 205 1.09 -10.49 -1.44
CA ILE A 205 1.29 -10.00 -2.81
C ILE A 205 2.40 -8.93 -2.83
N LEU A 206 2.30 -7.92 -1.97
CA LEU A 206 3.28 -6.82 -1.92
C LEU A 206 4.65 -7.31 -1.48
N ARG A 207 4.72 -8.19 -0.48
CA ARG A 207 5.99 -8.76 -0.05
C ARG A 207 6.68 -9.57 -1.14
N ARG A 208 5.90 -10.24 -2.00
CA ARG A 208 6.47 -10.86 -3.19
C ARG A 208 6.97 -9.83 -4.19
N MET A 209 6.19 -8.79 -4.47
CA MET A 209 6.64 -7.71 -5.35
C MET A 209 7.98 -7.13 -4.90
N MET A 210 8.17 -6.96 -3.59
CA MET A 210 9.46 -6.57 -3.01
C MET A 210 10.59 -7.49 -3.46
N THR A 211 10.37 -8.81 -3.47
CA THR A 211 11.42 -9.80 -3.82
C THR A 211 11.72 -9.89 -5.32
N GLU A 212 10.74 -9.56 -6.17
CA GLU A 212 10.83 -9.77 -7.62
C GLU A 212 11.17 -8.50 -8.39
N ASN A 213 10.85 -7.31 -7.84
CA ASN A 213 11.00 -6.05 -8.55
C ASN A 213 12.15 -5.21 -7.97
N MET A 214 13.02 -4.72 -8.85
CA MET A 214 13.98 -3.68 -8.49
C MET A 214 13.31 -2.30 -8.54
N CYS A 215 13.65 -1.40 -7.62
CA CYS A 215 13.04 -0.07 -7.59
C CYS A 215 13.42 0.78 -8.81
N GLU A 216 14.56 0.48 -9.44
CA GLU A 216 15.01 1.12 -10.66
C GLU A 216 14.36 0.56 -11.94
N ASP A 217 13.61 -0.54 -11.85
CA ASP A 217 12.89 -1.12 -12.99
C ASP A 217 11.51 -0.45 -13.18
N ILE A 218 11.21 -0.09 -14.43
CA ILE A 218 9.94 0.52 -14.81
C ILE A 218 8.77 -0.49 -14.83
N SER A 219 9.07 -1.80 -14.75
CA SER A 219 8.14 -2.91 -15.01
C SER A 219 7.43 -3.49 -13.78
N VAL A 220 7.54 -2.83 -12.61
CA VAL A 220 7.01 -3.34 -11.34
C VAL A 220 5.56 -3.83 -11.45
N GLY A 221 5.37 -5.12 -11.12
CA GLY A 221 4.04 -5.75 -10.97
C GLY A 221 3.31 -6.12 -12.27
N LEU A 222 3.86 -5.86 -13.46
CA LEU A 222 3.19 -6.16 -14.74
C LEU A 222 3.21 -7.65 -15.12
N TYR A 223 4.10 -8.46 -14.55
CA TYR A 223 4.30 -9.86 -14.96
C TYR A 223 4.30 -10.85 -13.79
N LEU A 224 3.79 -10.46 -12.62
CA LEU A 224 3.76 -11.33 -11.47
C LEU A 224 2.57 -12.29 -11.55
N ASP A 225 2.84 -13.58 -11.80
CA ASP A 225 1.81 -14.61 -11.65
C ASP A 225 1.50 -14.82 -10.17
N ILE A 226 0.38 -14.25 -9.73
CA ILE A 226 -0.04 -14.30 -8.34
C ILE A 226 -0.49 -15.71 -7.92
N ASN A 227 -0.88 -16.57 -8.85
CA ASN A 227 -1.29 -17.94 -8.53
C ASN A 227 -0.10 -18.87 -8.26
N GLU A 228 1.12 -18.44 -8.60
CA GLU A 228 2.37 -19.16 -8.31
C GLU A 228 3.08 -18.65 -7.03
N LEU A 229 2.47 -17.73 -6.29
CA LEU A 229 3.08 -17.19 -5.07
C LEU A 229 3.19 -18.23 -3.96
N SER A 230 4.42 -18.52 -3.58
CA SER A 230 4.72 -19.16 -2.30
C SER A 230 4.27 -18.24 -1.15
N GLY A 231 3.57 -18.81 -0.16
CA GLY A 231 3.03 -18.06 0.98
C GLY A 231 1.52 -17.83 0.93
N LEU A 232 0.87 -18.00 -0.23
CA LEU A 232 -0.59 -18.13 -0.27
C LEU A 232 -1.02 -19.48 0.32
N LYS A 233 -2.19 -19.51 0.97
CA LYS A 233 -2.76 -20.78 1.44
C LYS A 233 -3.00 -21.71 0.24
N PRO A 234 -2.68 -23.01 0.34
CA PRO A 234 -2.96 -23.95 -0.74
C PRO A 234 -4.42 -23.89 -1.18
N GLY A 235 -4.64 -23.77 -2.50
CA GLY A 235 -5.96 -23.66 -3.10
C GLY A 235 -6.53 -22.23 -3.19
N THR A 236 -5.88 -21.23 -2.60
CA THR A 236 -6.25 -19.82 -2.81
C THR A 236 -5.77 -19.38 -4.19
N ARG A 237 -6.70 -18.99 -5.06
CA ARG A 237 -6.42 -18.53 -6.42
C ARG A 237 -7.31 -17.35 -6.78
N THR A 238 -6.84 -16.56 -7.74
CA THR A 238 -7.59 -15.48 -8.39
C THR A 238 -7.72 -15.81 -9.88
N THR A 239 -8.87 -15.49 -10.48
CA THR A 239 -9.03 -15.57 -11.92
C THR A 239 -8.48 -14.31 -12.59
N ASN A 240 -8.42 -13.17 -11.90
CA ASN A 240 -7.88 -11.95 -12.46
C ASN A 240 -6.36 -12.03 -12.66
N ALA A 241 -5.93 -12.17 -13.91
CA ALA A 241 -4.52 -12.16 -14.31
C ALA A 241 -3.81 -10.83 -14.02
N TRP A 242 -4.56 -9.76 -13.76
CA TRP A 242 -4.07 -8.40 -13.51
C TRP A 242 -4.10 -8.00 -12.03
N THR A 243 -4.28 -8.95 -11.12
CA THR A 243 -4.36 -8.68 -9.67
C THR A 243 -3.11 -7.93 -9.14
N SER A 244 -1.93 -8.20 -9.69
CA SER A 244 -0.68 -7.53 -9.29
C SER A 244 -0.65 -6.09 -9.75
N PHE A 245 -1.19 -5.82 -10.94
CA PHE A 245 -1.32 -4.48 -11.46
C PHE A 245 -2.30 -3.64 -10.62
N GLU A 246 -3.43 -4.21 -10.20
CA GLU A 246 -4.35 -3.54 -9.27
C GLU A 246 -3.66 -3.20 -7.93
N ALA A 247 -2.86 -4.11 -7.36
CA ALA A 247 -2.06 -3.82 -6.16
C ALA A 247 -1.06 -2.67 -6.37
N VAL A 248 -0.44 -2.58 -7.55
CA VAL A 248 0.44 -1.46 -7.92
C VAL A 248 -0.32 -0.15 -8.00
N LEU A 249 -1.49 -0.12 -8.65
CA LEU A 249 -2.33 1.08 -8.74
C LEU A 249 -2.76 1.58 -7.36
N ILE A 250 -3.09 0.67 -6.43
CA ILE A 250 -3.37 1.01 -5.03
C ILE A 250 -2.14 1.64 -4.37
N GLY A 251 -0.95 1.06 -4.58
CA GLY A 251 0.31 1.63 -4.07
C GLY A 251 0.60 3.02 -4.62
N MET A 252 0.34 3.26 -5.91
CA MET A 252 0.47 4.59 -6.53
C MET A 252 -0.45 5.61 -5.84
N GLY A 253 -1.74 5.30 -5.67
CA GLY A 253 -2.70 6.20 -5.00
C GLY A 253 -2.45 6.40 -3.51
N ALA A 254 -1.74 5.47 -2.87
CA ALA A 254 -1.29 5.60 -1.49
C ALA A 254 0.02 6.39 -1.33
N GLY A 255 0.59 6.92 -2.41
CA GLY A 255 1.85 7.67 -2.38
C GLY A 255 3.06 6.77 -2.12
N TRP A 256 3.05 5.52 -2.61
CA TRP A 256 4.19 4.61 -2.52
C TRP A 256 5.10 4.70 -3.75
N TYR A 257 4.95 5.76 -4.52
CA TYR A 257 5.83 6.18 -5.61
C TYR A 257 6.36 7.56 -5.29
N GLU A 258 7.68 7.72 -5.30
CA GLU A 258 8.35 8.98 -5.05
C GLU A 258 8.53 9.77 -6.35
N GLY A 259 8.21 11.07 -6.33
CA GLY A 259 8.40 11.96 -7.48
C GLY A 259 7.40 11.74 -8.64
N MET A 260 6.26 11.10 -8.38
CA MET A 260 5.19 10.97 -9.38
C MET A 260 4.55 12.33 -9.68
N SER A 261 4.35 12.62 -10.97
CA SER A 261 3.71 13.84 -11.49
C SER A 261 2.88 13.50 -12.74
N ALA A 262 2.29 14.50 -13.40
CA ALA A 262 1.55 14.28 -14.65
C ALA A 262 2.41 13.75 -15.80
N THR A 263 3.72 13.99 -15.77
CA THR A 263 4.65 13.58 -16.83
C THR A 263 5.67 12.55 -16.38
N GLU A 264 5.81 12.33 -15.07
CA GLU A 264 6.77 11.41 -14.48
C GLU A 264 6.02 10.32 -13.70
N LYS A 265 6.27 9.05 -14.03
CA LYS A 265 5.69 7.91 -13.30
C LYS A 265 6.10 7.87 -11.82
N GLY A 266 7.23 8.51 -11.49
CA GLY A 266 7.89 8.37 -10.20
C GLY A 266 8.59 7.02 -10.05
N VAL A 267 9.20 6.82 -8.89
CA VAL A 267 9.97 5.62 -8.55
C VAL A 267 9.22 4.86 -7.45
N PRO A 268 8.88 3.57 -7.63
CA PRO A 268 8.28 2.79 -6.56
C PRO A 268 9.24 2.71 -5.39
N ARG A 269 8.70 2.66 -4.18
CA ARG A 269 9.48 2.37 -2.96
C ARG A 269 9.10 1.03 -2.35
N PRO A 270 9.94 0.46 -1.47
CA PRO A 270 9.55 -0.70 -0.68
C PRO A 270 8.22 -0.48 0.05
N PRO A 271 7.35 -1.52 0.13
CA PRO A 271 7.60 -2.92 -0.24
C PRO A 271 7.25 -3.26 -1.71
N LEU A 272 6.95 -2.31 -2.59
CA LEU A 272 6.63 -2.65 -3.99
C LEU A 272 7.85 -3.17 -4.77
N CYS A 273 9.04 -2.85 -4.29
CA CYS A 273 10.32 -3.16 -4.91
C CYS A 273 11.43 -3.25 -3.84
N HIS A 274 12.62 -3.66 -4.25
CA HIS A 274 13.85 -3.57 -3.49
C HIS A 274 14.93 -2.82 -4.28
N TYR A 275 15.85 -2.18 -3.59
CA TYR A 275 17.12 -1.73 -4.16
C TYR A 275 18.09 -2.89 -4.21
N ALA A 276 18.95 -2.92 -5.23
CA ALA A 276 20.05 -3.88 -5.30
C ALA A 276 20.86 -3.83 -4.01
N GLU A 277 21.24 -4.99 -3.47
CA GLU A 277 22.27 -5.00 -2.46
C GLU A 277 23.53 -4.40 -3.10
N THR A 278 24.08 -3.34 -2.49
CA THR A 278 25.39 -2.84 -2.89
C THR A 278 26.43 -3.90 -2.53
N GLY A 279 26.56 -4.91 -3.39
CA GLY A 279 27.54 -5.96 -3.27
C GLY A 279 28.93 -5.38 -3.51
N ALA A 280 29.83 -5.69 -2.59
CA ALA A 280 31.27 -5.53 -2.70
C ALA A 280 31.79 -6.03 -4.06
N SER A 281 31.87 -5.13 -5.06
CA SER A 281 32.52 -5.40 -6.35
C SER A 281 33.97 -4.93 -6.40
N ASP A 282 34.60 -4.71 -5.24
CA ASP A 282 36.04 -4.41 -5.13
C ASP A 282 36.78 -5.63 -4.56
N ALA A 283 36.76 -6.73 -5.32
CA ALA A 283 37.72 -7.82 -5.20
C ALA A 283 37.83 -8.54 -6.54
N GLN A 284 38.54 -7.91 -7.48
CA GLN A 284 39.24 -8.60 -8.57
C GLN A 284 40.59 -9.09 -8.07
#